data_AF-A0A6L4AV71-F1
#
_entry.id   AF-A0A6L4AV71-F1
#
_cell.length_a   1.000
_cell.length_b   1.000
_cell.length_c   1.000
_cell.angle_alpha   90.00
_cell.angle_beta   90.00
_cell.angle_gamma   90.00
#
_symmetry.space_group_name_H-M   'P 1'
#
loop_
_entity.id
_entity.type
_entity.pdbx_description
1 polymer ?
#
loop_
_entity_poly.entity_id
_entity_poly.type
_entity_poly.pdbx_seq_one_letter_code
_entity_poly.pdbx_strand_id
1 'polypeptide(L)'
;MTRPNREPRIRLRSPGRIRLVGVLALATAAIVHADVQHNAVATTVHNLSISGPGEVHSLTETQICKFCHVPHSAVVPEALWGHVLSKAEYKTPTLRRGRADARVAPQPDGSSRLCLSCHDGTVALGDVAGEPRRIAMAHRERLRPGDRGYLGTDLSGSHPISFTVEEHPRDLESEGGDVGLRPLAAIRTDPDVRLDGTGKMQCTTCHDPHSDRFYKEGEVPRFWVKPTVDEVCRTCHVVR
;
A
#
# COMPACT_ATOMS: atom_id res chain seq x y z
N MET A 1 2.66 -86.25 -34.58
CA MET A 1 1.60 -87.00 -33.86
C MET A 1 1.93 -86.99 -32.37
N THR A 2 1.07 -86.32 -31.59
CA THR A 2 0.74 -86.56 -30.18
C THR A 2 1.79 -87.22 -29.25
N ARG A 3 2.28 -86.47 -28.24
CA ARG A 3 1.93 -86.67 -26.82
C ARG A 3 2.63 -85.63 -25.91
N PRO A 4 1.99 -85.25 -24.79
CA PRO A 4 2.48 -84.23 -23.87
C PRO A 4 3.40 -84.85 -22.81
N ASN A 5 4.26 -84.05 -22.17
CA ASN A 5 4.56 -84.31 -20.76
C ASN A 5 5.09 -83.08 -20.01
N ARG A 6 4.47 -82.85 -18.84
CA ARG A 6 4.77 -81.81 -17.88
C ARG A 6 5.95 -82.21 -16.98
N GLU A 7 6.82 -81.22 -16.81
CA GLU A 7 7.56 -80.79 -15.60
C GLU A 7 8.16 -81.82 -14.62
N PRO A 8 9.47 -81.72 -14.35
CA PRO A 8 10.08 -82.17 -13.11
C PRO A 8 10.06 -81.10 -12.01
N ARG A 9 9.72 -81.57 -10.80
CA ARG A 9 9.64 -80.83 -9.53
C ARG A 9 10.99 -80.23 -9.11
N ILE A 10 11.02 -78.92 -8.81
CA ILE A 10 12.16 -78.25 -8.18
C ILE A 10 11.94 -78.22 -6.66
N ARG A 11 12.95 -78.72 -5.92
CA ARG A 11 12.99 -78.77 -4.45
C ARG A 11 13.29 -77.40 -3.86
N LEU A 12 12.50 -77.01 -2.86
CA LEU A 12 12.74 -75.83 -2.03
C LEU A 12 14.03 -75.98 -1.20
N ARG A 13 14.90 -74.96 -1.26
CA ARG A 13 16.01 -74.75 -0.31
C ARG A 13 15.63 -73.64 0.68
N SER A 14 16.00 -73.85 1.93
CA SER A 14 15.74 -73.00 3.10
C SER A 14 16.30 -71.58 2.99
N PRO A 15 15.70 -70.60 3.70
CA PRO A 15 16.05 -69.18 3.55
C PRO A 15 17.35 -68.82 4.27
N GLY A 16 18.29 -68.21 3.54
CA GLY A 16 19.43 -67.50 4.12
C GLY A 16 18.96 -66.21 4.79
N ARG A 17 19.40 -65.97 6.03
CA ARG A 17 19.09 -64.79 6.83
C ARG A 17 19.70 -63.54 6.18
N ILE A 18 18.90 -62.76 5.46
CA ILE A 18 19.27 -61.42 4.99
C ILE A 18 19.11 -60.46 6.17
N ARG A 19 20.21 -59.89 6.65
CA ARG A 19 20.19 -58.80 7.64
C ARG A 19 19.63 -57.55 6.96
N LEU A 20 18.39 -57.20 7.31
CA LEU A 20 17.76 -55.95 6.91
C LEU A 20 18.43 -54.79 7.66
N VAL A 21 19.33 -54.06 7.00
CA VAL A 21 19.78 -52.74 7.48
C VAL A 21 18.66 -51.77 7.12
N GLY A 22 17.79 -51.47 8.10
CA GLY A 22 16.75 -50.48 7.95
C GLY A 22 17.36 -49.09 7.83
N VAL A 23 17.36 -48.52 6.63
CA VAL A 23 17.59 -47.09 6.42
C VAL A 23 16.31 -46.37 6.81
N LEU A 24 16.28 -45.82 8.02
CA LEU A 24 15.21 -44.96 8.49
C LEU A 24 15.35 -43.61 7.75
N ALA A 25 14.66 -43.47 6.62
CA ALA A 25 14.54 -42.18 5.94
C ALA A 25 13.67 -41.26 6.81
N LEU A 26 14.29 -40.38 7.59
CA LEU A 26 13.58 -39.23 8.18
C LEU A 26 13.12 -38.33 7.03
N ALA A 27 11.84 -38.44 6.67
CA ALA A 27 11.18 -37.44 5.86
C ALA A 27 11.05 -36.16 6.71
N THR A 28 12.03 -35.26 6.59
CA THR A 28 11.88 -33.88 7.05
C THR A 28 10.78 -33.25 6.20
N ALA A 29 9.58 -33.13 6.75
CA ALA A 29 8.54 -32.30 6.19
C ALA A 29 9.08 -30.86 6.16
N ALA A 30 9.48 -30.39 4.98
CA ALA A 30 9.76 -28.99 4.77
C ALA A 30 8.44 -28.24 5.02
N ILE A 31 8.35 -27.56 6.17
CA ILE A 31 7.31 -26.57 6.41
C ILE A 31 7.59 -25.47 5.40
N VAL A 32 6.92 -25.56 4.25
CA VAL A 32 6.82 -24.46 3.31
C VAL A 32 6.06 -23.39 4.08
N HIS A 33 6.79 -22.44 4.65
CA HIS A 33 6.19 -21.18 5.05
C HIS A 33 5.74 -20.57 3.73
N ALA A 34 4.45 -20.69 3.43
CA ALA A 34 3.85 -19.79 2.48
C ALA A 34 4.10 -18.40 3.05
N ASP A 35 5.02 -17.66 2.45
CA ASP A 35 5.07 -16.23 2.59
C ASP A 35 3.69 -15.76 2.12
N VAL A 36 2.76 -15.62 3.07
CA VAL A 36 1.54 -14.86 2.83
C VAL A 36 2.08 -13.50 2.48
N GLN A 37 2.02 -13.15 1.19
CA GLN A 37 2.28 -11.80 0.73
C GLN A 37 1.26 -10.90 1.45
N HIS A 38 1.63 -10.43 2.64
CA HIS A 38 0.87 -9.52 3.47
C HIS A 38 0.92 -8.13 2.84
N ASN A 39 0.38 -7.98 1.64
CA ASN A 39 0.31 -6.73 0.86
C ASN A 39 -0.84 -6.79 -0.16
N ALA A 40 -2.01 -7.29 0.24
CA ALA A 40 -3.19 -7.26 -0.61
C ALA A 40 -4.16 -6.21 -0.07
N VAL A 41 -4.58 -5.26 -0.92
CA VAL A 41 -5.68 -4.33 -0.63
C VAL A 41 -6.88 -5.05 -0.02
N ALA A 42 -7.12 -6.29 -0.44
CA ALA A 42 -8.20 -7.17 0.03
C ALA A 42 -8.34 -7.23 1.56
N THR A 43 -7.25 -7.14 2.32
CA THR A 43 -7.27 -7.24 3.79
C THR A 43 -7.15 -5.89 4.49
N THR A 44 -7.16 -4.78 3.76
CA THR A 44 -7.08 -3.42 4.31
C THR A 44 -8.44 -2.74 4.28
N VAL A 45 -8.56 -1.60 4.99
CA VAL A 45 -9.78 -0.78 4.96
C VAL A 45 -10.04 -0.11 3.60
N HIS A 46 -9.09 -0.17 2.66
CA HIS A 46 -9.31 0.26 1.28
C HIS A 46 -9.94 -0.81 0.39
N ASN A 47 -10.13 -2.05 0.88
CA ASN A 47 -11.07 -2.95 0.23
C ASN A 47 -12.49 -2.46 0.49
N LEU A 48 -13.00 -1.63 -0.43
CA LEU A 48 -14.36 -1.12 -0.40
C LEU A 48 -15.36 -2.05 -1.11
N SER A 49 -14.95 -3.23 -1.57
CA SER A 49 -15.88 -4.24 -2.09
C SER A 49 -16.68 -4.87 -0.95
N ILE A 50 -17.69 -5.69 -1.27
CA ILE A 50 -18.50 -6.44 -0.31
C ILE A 50 -17.68 -7.36 0.62
N SER A 51 -16.44 -7.69 0.25
CA SER A 51 -15.51 -8.49 1.06
C SER A 51 -14.63 -7.66 2.00
N GLY A 52 -14.82 -6.35 2.03
CA GLY A 52 -14.02 -5.40 2.80
C GLY A 52 -14.06 -5.66 4.31
N PRO A 53 -12.92 -5.57 5.02
CA PRO A 53 -12.90 -5.70 6.48
C PRO A 53 -13.32 -4.40 7.21
N GLY A 54 -13.44 -3.29 6.48
CA GLY A 54 -13.81 -1.99 7.05
C GLY A 54 -15.33 -1.81 7.22
N GLU A 55 -15.73 -0.92 8.14
CA GLU A 55 -17.14 -0.55 8.31
C GLU A 55 -17.75 0.03 7.04
N VAL A 56 -16.97 0.82 6.29
CA VAL A 56 -17.40 1.38 5.01
C VAL A 56 -16.96 0.46 3.88
N HIS A 57 -17.93 -0.17 3.23
CA HIS A 57 -17.74 -1.06 2.10
C HIS A 57 -19.02 -1.09 1.24
N SER A 58 -18.93 -1.63 0.03
CA SER A 58 -20.07 -1.73 -0.88
C SER A 58 -21.04 -2.82 -0.45
N LEU A 59 -22.33 -2.57 -0.66
CA LEU A 59 -23.37 -3.57 -0.43
C LEU A 59 -23.42 -4.64 -1.53
N THR A 60 -22.82 -4.41 -2.71
CA THR A 60 -23.01 -5.26 -3.89
C THR A 60 -21.78 -5.45 -4.76
N GLU A 61 -20.84 -4.50 -4.81
CA GLU A 61 -19.69 -4.58 -5.71
C GLU A 61 -18.64 -5.56 -5.17
N THR A 62 -18.11 -6.41 -6.03
CA THR A 62 -17.13 -7.46 -5.67
C THR A 62 -15.71 -7.11 -6.12
N GLN A 63 -15.54 -6.18 -7.06
CA GLN A 63 -14.23 -5.77 -7.55
C GLN A 63 -13.55 -4.82 -6.57
N ILE A 64 -12.49 -5.29 -5.92
CA ILE A 64 -11.72 -4.56 -4.91
C ILE A 64 -11.12 -3.27 -5.48
N CYS A 65 -10.46 -3.35 -6.64
CA CYS A 65 -9.71 -2.23 -7.20
C CYS A 65 -10.58 -1.19 -7.90
N LYS A 66 -11.85 -1.48 -8.17
CA LYS A 66 -12.73 -0.65 -9.01
C LYS A 66 -12.99 0.74 -8.42
N PHE A 67 -12.91 0.87 -7.10
CA PHE A 67 -13.05 2.15 -6.41
C PHE A 67 -11.86 3.09 -6.59
N CYS A 68 -10.71 2.58 -7.04
CA CYS A 68 -9.48 3.35 -7.21
C CYS A 68 -9.01 3.36 -8.66
N HIS A 69 -9.24 2.26 -9.39
CA HIS A 69 -8.74 2.06 -10.73
C HIS A 69 -9.86 1.73 -11.70
N VAL A 70 -9.77 2.26 -12.92
CA VAL A 70 -10.64 1.85 -14.00
C VAL A 70 -10.26 0.43 -14.43
N PRO A 71 -11.20 -0.53 -14.46
CA PRO A 71 -10.94 -1.84 -15.05
C PRO A 71 -10.65 -1.66 -16.54
N HIS A 72 -9.42 -1.98 -16.97
CA HIS A 72 -9.09 -2.01 -18.38
C HIS A 72 -9.07 -3.46 -18.88
N SER A 73 -9.57 -3.67 -20.10
CA SER A 73 -9.41 -4.92 -20.83
C SER A 73 -8.12 -4.97 -21.67
N ALA A 74 -7.28 -3.92 -21.62
CA ALA A 74 -6.00 -3.86 -22.34
C ALA A 74 -4.91 -3.17 -21.49
N VAL A 75 -3.71 -3.76 -21.48
CA VAL A 75 -2.53 -3.34 -20.71
C VAL A 75 -2.17 -1.88 -20.99
N VAL A 76 -2.53 -0.98 -20.07
CA VAL A 76 -1.92 0.35 -19.97
C VAL A 76 -0.81 0.28 -18.91
N PRO A 77 0.36 0.90 -19.15
CA PRO A 77 1.48 0.87 -18.19
C PRO A 77 1.18 1.60 -16.88
N GLU A 78 0.19 2.49 -16.87
CA GLU A 78 -0.26 3.24 -15.70
C GLU A 78 -1.75 3.01 -15.46
N ALA A 79 -2.12 2.62 -14.25
CA ALA A 79 -3.50 2.37 -13.90
C ALA A 79 -4.28 3.71 -13.84
N LEU A 80 -5.31 3.83 -14.68
CA LEU A 80 -6.17 5.01 -14.69
C LEU A 80 -6.98 5.11 -13.39
N TRP A 81 -7.20 6.32 -12.91
CA TRP A 81 -7.98 6.57 -11.70
C TRP A 81 -9.47 6.35 -11.94
N GLY A 82 -10.06 5.45 -11.14
CA GLY A 82 -11.43 4.96 -11.25
C GLY A 82 -12.44 5.69 -10.38
N HIS A 83 -12.12 6.85 -9.83
CA HIS A 83 -13.02 7.58 -8.94
C HIS A 83 -13.22 9.02 -9.38
N VAL A 84 -14.40 9.59 -9.11
CA VAL A 84 -14.66 11.00 -9.42
C VAL A 84 -13.70 11.88 -8.62
N LEU A 85 -13.00 12.78 -9.33
CA LEU A 85 -12.10 13.72 -8.67
C LEU A 85 -12.90 14.81 -7.97
N SER A 86 -12.52 15.09 -6.73
CA SER A 86 -12.96 16.28 -6.02
C SER A 86 -12.59 17.52 -6.84
N LYS A 87 -13.41 18.57 -6.71
CA LYS A 87 -13.19 19.90 -7.29
C LYS A 87 -12.94 20.95 -6.22
N ALA A 88 -12.76 20.53 -4.97
CA ALA A 88 -12.52 21.43 -3.84
C ALA A 88 -11.23 22.22 -4.02
N GLU A 89 -11.27 23.48 -3.59
CA GLU A 89 -10.07 24.24 -3.25
C GLU A 89 -9.75 24.02 -1.77
N TYR A 90 -8.46 23.85 -1.47
CA TYR A 90 -8.00 23.51 -0.13
C TYR A 90 -7.35 24.72 0.53
N LYS A 91 -7.57 24.86 1.84
CA LYS A 91 -6.73 25.71 2.66
C LYS A 91 -5.44 24.95 2.95
N THR A 92 -4.36 25.32 2.25
CA THR A 92 -3.07 24.61 2.31
C THR A 92 -2.16 25.19 3.39
N PRO A 93 -1.19 24.40 3.89
CA PRO A 93 -0.24 24.88 4.89
C PRO A 93 0.70 25.94 4.29
N THR A 94 1.32 26.72 5.17
CA THR A 94 2.36 27.69 4.77
C THR A 94 3.74 27.05 4.91
N LEU A 95 4.52 27.11 3.85
CA LEU A 95 5.92 26.70 3.79
C LEU A 95 6.80 27.86 4.22
N ARG A 96 7.77 27.60 5.10
CA ARG A 96 8.83 28.56 5.42
C ARG A 96 10.18 27.88 5.42
N ARG A 97 11.17 28.54 4.83
CA ARG A 97 12.54 28.02 4.70
C ARG A 97 13.50 29.00 5.36
N GLY A 98 13.93 28.70 6.59
CA GLY A 98 14.79 29.59 7.37
C GLY A 98 14.17 31.00 7.50
N ARG A 99 14.92 32.01 7.05
CA ARG A 99 14.51 33.43 7.04
C ARG A 99 13.76 33.86 5.77
N ALA A 100 13.57 32.97 4.80
CA ALA A 100 12.80 33.29 3.61
C ALA A 100 11.34 33.58 3.95
N ASP A 101 10.69 34.37 3.11
CA ASP A 101 9.28 34.68 3.24
C ASP A 101 8.44 33.41 3.19
N ALA A 102 7.40 33.40 4.03
CA ALA A 102 6.48 32.29 4.10
C ALA A 102 5.65 32.25 2.81
N ARG A 103 5.59 31.09 2.15
CA ARG A 103 4.81 30.88 0.92
C ARG A 103 3.70 29.86 1.18
N VAL A 104 2.51 30.10 0.65
CA VAL A 104 1.43 29.12 0.71
C VAL A 104 1.81 27.89 -0.13
N ALA A 105 1.62 26.69 0.41
CA ALA A 105 1.87 25.45 -0.33
C ALA A 105 0.93 25.36 -1.55
N PRO A 106 1.37 24.75 -2.66
CA PRO A 106 0.53 24.57 -3.83
C PRO A 106 -0.73 23.76 -3.50
N GLN A 107 -1.77 23.94 -4.31
CA GLN A 107 -2.96 23.10 -4.23
C GLN A 107 -2.58 21.63 -4.47
N PRO A 108 -3.24 20.67 -3.78
CA PRO A 108 -3.03 19.26 -4.03
C PRO A 108 -3.22 18.90 -5.50
N ASP A 109 -2.28 18.12 -6.04
CA ASP A 109 -2.27 17.57 -7.39
C ASP A 109 -1.85 16.09 -7.35
N GLY A 110 -1.67 15.49 -8.54
CA GLY A 110 -1.13 14.14 -8.66
C GLY A 110 -1.87 13.11 -7.80
N SER A 111 -1.12 12.19 -7.18
CA SER A 111 -1.69 11.14 -6.32
C SER A 111 -2.40 11.70 -5.08
N SER A 112 -1.95 12.83 -4.54
CA SER A 112 -2.62 13.44 -3.38
C SER A 112 -4.05 13.88 -3.70
N ARG A 113 -4.29 14.43 -4.90
CA ARG A 113 -5.65 14.77 -5.37
C ARG A 113 -6.55 13.54 -5.46
N LEU A 114 -5.98 12.40 -5.87
CA LEU A 114 -6.71 11.13 -5.95
C LEU A 114 -7.18 10.70 -4.55
N CYS A 115 -6.27 10.67 -3.58
CA CYS A 115 -6.57 10.33 -2.19
C CYS A 115 -7.64 11.27 -1.60
N LEU A 116 -7.44 12.59 -1.76
CA LEU A 116 -8.36 13.57 -1.22
C LEU A 116 -9.76 13.48 -1.84
N SER A 117 -9.91 12.94 -3.05
CA SER A 117 -11.22 12.70 -3.65
C SER A 117 -12.06 11.65 -2.89
N CYS A 118 -11.47 10.89 -1.98
CA CYS A 118 -12.20 10.09 -0.99
C CYS A 118 -12.18 10.73 0.40
N HIS A 119 -11.03 11.30 0.78
CA HIS A 119 -10.74 11.73 2.14
C HIS A 119 -11.24 13.14 2.50
N ASP A 120 -11.58 13.99 1.53
CA ASP A 120 -12.07 15.35 1.76
C ASP A 120 -13.59 15.42 2.04
N GLY A 121 -14.32 14.32 1.81
CA GLY A 121 -15.78 14.21 1.99
C GLY A 121 -16.62 14.88 0.90
N THR A 122 -16.01 15.49 -0.12
CA THR A 122 -16.68 16.25 -1.17
C THR A 122 -17.14 15.41 -2.35
N VAL A 123 -16.71 14.14 -2.44
CA VAL A 123 -17.20 13.14 -3.40
C VAL A 123 -17.70 11.91 -2.62
N ALA A 124 -18.76 11.26 -3.09
CA ALA A 124 -19.25 10.05 -2.42
C ALA A 124 -18.35 8.87 -2.77
N LEU A 125 -18.06 7.99 -1.82
CA LEU A 125 -17.12 6.88 -1.95
C LEU A 125 -17.52 5.89 -3.05
N GLY A 126 -18.81 5.79 -3.37
CA GLY A 126 -19.32 4.97 -4.48
C GLY A 126 -19.42 5.68 -5.83
N ASP A 127 -19.00 6.94 -5.95
CA ASP A 127 -18.96 7.69 -7.23
C ASP A 127 -17.75 7.26 -8.08
N VAL A 128 -17.77 6.02 -8.54
CA VAL A 128 -16.76 5.41 -9.41
C VAL A 128 -16.86 5.99 -10.83
N ALA A 129 -15.71 6.37 -11.40
CA ALA A 129 -15.61 6.90 -12.74
C ALA A 129 -16.00 5.85 -13.80
N GLY A 130 -16.85 6.24 -14.74
CA GLY A 130 -17.35 5.35 -15.80
C GLY A 130 -18.57 4.53 -15.40
N GLU A 131 -19.00 4.57 -14.14
CA GLU A 131 -20.24 3.92 -13.71
C GLU A 131 -21.47 4.81 -13.99
N PRO A 132 -22.55 4.26 -14.56
CA PRO A 132 -23.77 5.04 -14.85
C PRO A 132 -24.54 5.40 -13.58
N ARG A 133 -24.29 4.70 -12.48
CA ARG A 133 -24.93 4.91 -11.19
C ARG A 133 -23.91 4.74 -10.08
N ARG A 134 -24.07 5.53 -9.01
CA ARG A 134 -23.32 5.37 -7.77
C ARG A 134 -23.49 3.96 -7.21
N ILE A 135 -22.38 3.38 -6.76
CA ILE A 135 -22.36 2.13 -6.00
C ILE A 135 -22.83 2.45 -4.57
N ALA A 136 -23.84 1.73 -4.08
CA ALA A 136 -24.35 1.93 -2.72
C ALA A 136 -23.34 1.45 -1.67
N MET A 137 -23.12 2.27 -0.64
CA MET A 137 -22.14 2.02 0.41
C MET A 137 -22.82 1.75 1.75
N ALA A 138 -22.32 0.75 2.47
CA ALA A 138 -22.70 0.49 3.85
C ALA A 138 -22.17 1.60 4.76
N HIS A 139 -22.95 1.93 5.80
CA HIS A 139 -22.66 2.89 6.86
C HIS A 139 -22.49 4.36 6.44
N ARG A 140 -21.71 4.67 5.40
CA ARG A 140 -21.42 6.04 4.95
C ARG A 140 -21.25 6.10 3.43
N GLU A 141 -21.94 7.05 2.82
CA GLU A 141 -21.73 7.42 1.41
C GLU A 141 -20.56 8.40 1.23
N ARG A 142 -20.25 9.21 2.26
CA ARG A 142 -19.19 10.22 2.28
C ARG A 142 -18.56 10.24 3.65
N LEU A 143 -17.25 10.46 3.71
CA LEU A 143 -16.57 10.76 4.96
C LEU A 143 -16.96 12.15 5.47
N ARG A 144 -17.03 12.30 6.79
CA ARG A 144 -17.44 13.51 7.49
C ARG A 144 -16.52 13.76 8.70
N PRO A 145 -16.52 14.98 9.27
CA PRO A 145 -15.81 15.24 10.52
C PRO A 145 -16.16 14.18 11.59
N GLY A 146 -15.12 13.55 12.14
CA GLY A 146 -15.22 12.46 13.12
C GLY A 146 -15.06 11.05 12.54
N ASP A 147 -15.21 10.86 11.24
CA ASP A 147 -14.94 9.55 10.61
C ASP A 147 -13.43 9.30 10.51
N ARG A 148 -13.01 8.04 10.66
CA ARG A 148 -11.60 7.64 10.48
C ARG A 148 -11.20 7.91 9.03
N GLY A 149 -10.08 8.61 8.84
CA GLY A 149 -9.57 8.98 7.52
C GLY A 149 -10.23 10.22 6.90
N TYR A 150 -11.17 10.89 7.57
CA TYR A 150 -11.63 12.20 7.09
C TYR A 150 -10.53 13.26 7.28
N LEU A 151 -10.15 13.93 6.19
CA LEU A 151 -9.21 15.06 6.18
C LEU A 151 -9.92 16.39 5.95
N GLY A 152 -11.01 16.39 5.17
CA GLY A 152 -11.70 17.62 4.78
C GLY A 152 -10.89 18.49 3.82
N THR A 153 -11.31 19.76 3.69
CA THR A 153 -10.70 20.74 2.76
C THR A 153 -9.76 21.73 3.47
N ASP A 154 -9.66 21.68 4.80
CA ASP A 154 -8.65 22.43 5.55
C ASP A 154 -7.44 21.54 5.85
N LEU A 155 -6.39 21.70 5.05
CA LEU A 155 -5.12 21.00 5.18
C LEU A 155 -4.07 21.85 5.89
N SER A 156 -4.43 22.99 6.48
CA SER A 156 -3.44 23.92 7.05
C SER A 156 -2.66 23.36 8.23
N GLY A 157 -3.20 22.35 8.92
CA GLY A 157 -2.53 21.59 9.97
C GLY A 157 -1.76 20.35 9.48
N SER A 158 -1.82 20.04 8.18
CA SER A 158 -1.19 18.85 7.59
C SER A 158 0.24 19.13 7.12
N HIS A 159 1.02 18.06 6.95
CA HIS A 159 2.29 18.18 6.24
C HIS A 159 2.04 18.61 4.79
N PRO A 160 2.81 19.58 4.26
CA PRO A 160 2.68 20.01 2.88
C PRO A 160 2.90 18.85 1.89
N ILE A 161 2.15 18.89 0.79
CA ILE A 161 2.18 17.94 -0.32
C ILE A 161 2.12 18.72 -1.64
N SER A 162 2.32 18.04 -2.76
CA SER A 162 2.25 18.57 -4.12
C SER A 162 3.28 19.66 -4.43
N PHE A 163 4.36 19.71 -3.65
CA PHE A 163 5.51 20.59 -3.86
C PHE A 163 6.75 19.80 -4.26
N THR A 164 7.60 20.40 -5.09
CA THR A 164 8.89 19.81 -5.48
C THR A 164 9.90 19.93 -4.33
N VAL A 165 10.57 18.83 -4.00
CA VAL A 165 11.67 18.85 -3.04
C VAL A 165 12.92 19.36 -3.76
N GLU A 166 13.44 20.52 -3.34
CA GLU A 166 14.52 21.22 -4.04
C GLU A 166 15.91 20.62 -3.72
N GLU A 167 16.83 20.66 -4.70
CA GLU A 167 18.15 19.98 -4.65
C GLU A 167 19.13 20.54 -3.62
N HIS A 168 18.95 21.78 -3.17
CA HIS A 168 19.90 22.47 -2.31
C HIS A 168 19.16 23.15 -1.15
N PRO A 169 19.16 22.55 0.05
CA PRO A 169 18.89 23.31 1.26
C PRO A 169 20.09 24.24 1.54
N ARG A 170 20.32 25.25 0.68
CA ARG A 170 21.13 26.42 1.02
C ARG A 170 20.63 26.93 2.37
N ASP A 171 21.53 26.99 3.35
CA ASP A 171 21.37 27.65 4.66
C ASP A 171 20.93 26.80 5.86
N LEU A 172 21.22 25.49 5.87
CA LEU A 172 21.13 24.69 7.10
C LEU A 172 22.22 25.02 8.15
N GLU A 173 23.13 25.95 7.87
CA GLU A 173 24.07 26.45 8.88
C GLU A 173 23.52 27.62 9.70
N SER A 174 22.32 28.14 9.39
CA SER A 174 21.71 29.21 10.20
C SER A 174 20.66 28.66 11.19
N GLU A 175 21.14 28.31 12.37
CA GLU A 175 20.53 28.52 13.70
C GLU A 175 19.06 28.99 13.71
N GLY A 176 18.13 28.13 14.16
CA GLY A 176 16.80 28.54 14.61
C GLY A 176 15.59 27.68 14.18
N GLY A 177 15.78 26.51 13.56
CA GLY A 177 14.69 25.57 13.30
C GLY A 177 15.05 24.16 13.75
N ASP A 178 14.16 23.52 14.53
CA ASP A 178 14.36 22.20 15.15
C ASP A 178 14.52 21.04 14.14
N VAL A 179 14.24 21.28 12.85
CA VAL A 179 14.33 20.29 11.78
C VAL A 179 15.01 20.84 10.51
N GLY A 180 16.14 20.25 10.14
CA GLY A 180 16.78 20.45 8.84
C GLY A 180 16.22 19.53 7.76
N LEU A 181 16.69 19.68 6.51
CA LEU A 181 16.36 18.78 5.40
C LEU A 181 17.60 18.01 4.92
N ARG A 182 17.45 16.72 4.66
CA ARG A 182 18.49 15.90 4.03
C ARG A 182 18.65 16.30 2.56
N PRO A 183 19.85 16.12 1.98
CA PRO A 183 20.07 16.34 0.56
C PRO A 183 19.12 15.48 -0.29
N LEU A 184 18.61 16.03 -1.39
CA LEU A 184 17.67 15.32 -2.27
C LEU A 184 18.23 14.00 -2.80
N ALA A 185 19.54 13.94 -3.06
CA ALA A 185 20.21 12.71 -3.46
C ALA A 185 20.08 11.59 -2.41
N ALA A 186 20.13 11.91 -1.12
CA ALA A 186 19.94 10.94 -0.05
C ALA A 186 18.47 10.50 0.05
N ILE A 187 17.52 11.43 -0.08
CA ILE A 187 16.08 11.11 -0.08
C ILE A 187 15.75 10.14 -1.23
N ARG A 188 16.26 10.41 -2.43
CA ARG A 188 16.03 9.59 -3.64
C ARG A 188 16.59 8.17 -3.56
N THR A 189 17.49 7.88 -2.62
CA THR A 189 18.04 6.53 -2.41
C THR A 189 17.22 5.67 -1.47
N ASP A 190 16.20 6.23 -0.81
CA ASP A 190 15.32 5.46 0.08
C ASP A 190 14.43 4.50 -0.74
N PRO A 191 14.37 3.19 -0.39
CA PRO A 191 13.60 2.23 -1.16
C PRO A 191 12.08 2.36 -0.97
N ASP A 192 11.62 2.93 0.14
CA ASP A 192 10.21 2.99 0.52
C ASP A 192 9.62 4.39 0.33
N VAL A 193 10.36 5.43 0.73
CA VAL A 193 9.92 6.83 0.63
C VAL A 193 10.29 7.36 -0.76
N ARG A 194 9.28 7.56 -1.60
CA ARG A 194 9.47 7.94 -3.01
C ARG A 194 8.74 9.23 -3.35
N LEU A 195 9.45 10.13 -4.01
CA LEU A 195 8.84 11.26 -4.70
C LEU A 195 8.13 10.74 -5.96
N ASP A 196 7.15 11.48 -6.45
CA ASP A 196 6.50 11.14 -7.71
C ASP A 196 7.44 11.30 -8.92
N GLY A 197 6.97 10.91 -10.11
CA GLY A 197 7.75 11.00 -11.35
C GLY A 197 8.21 12.42 -11.73
N THR A 198 7.66 13.46 -11.09
CA THR A 198 8.03 14.87 -11.27
C THR A 198 8.89 15.41 -10.12
N GLY A 199 9.27 14.55 -9.16
CA GLY A 199 10.05 14.93 -7.99
C GLY A 199 9.25 15.68 -6.92
N LYS A 200 7.92 15.55 -6.91
CA LYS A 200 7.08 16.14 -5.86
C LYS A 200 6.86 15.18 -4.71
N MET A 201 6.75 15.77 -3.52
CA MET A 201 6.23 15.11 -2.33
C MET A 201 4.72 14.92 -2.49
N GLN A 202 4.22 13.70 -2.36
CA GLN A 202 2.79 13.40 -2.45
C GLN A 202 2.34 12.57 -1.23
N CYS A 203 1.04 12.35 -1.05
CA CYS A 203 0.54 11.41 -0.04
C CYS A 203 1.22 10.03 -0.16
N THR A 204 1.45 9.57 -1.39
CA THR A 204 2.11 8.29 -1.68
C THR A 204 3.60 8.25 -1.31
N THR A 205 4.19 9.38 -0.92
CA THR A 205 5.57 9.40 -0.41
C THR A 205 5.66 8.83 1.01
N CYS A 206 4.61 8.96 1.80
CA CYS A 206 4.53 8.44 3.17
C CYS A 206 3.55 7.27 3.32
N HIS A 207 2.59 7.15 2.39
CA HIS A 207 1.55 6.14 2.43
C HIS A 207 1.57 5.18 1.22
N ASP A 208 1.38 3.89 1.46
CA ASP A 208 1.12 2.88 0.43
C ASP A 208 -0.37 2.50 0.44
N PRO A 209 -1.17 2.93 -0.55
CA PRO A 209 -2.60 2.61 -0.59
C PRO A 209 -2.87 1.09 -0.75
N HIS A 210 -1.87 0.31 -1.12
CA HIS A 210 -1.97 -1.13 -1.34
C HIS A 210 -1.57 -1.99 -0.14
N SER A 211 -0.96 -1.39 0.88
CA SER A 211 -0.41 -2.14 2.00
C SER A 211 -0.57 -1.45 3.35
N ASP A 212 -1.14 -2.17 4.30
CA ASP A 212 -1.19 -1.82 5.72
C ASP A 212 -0.10 -2.57 6.53
N ARG A 213 0.99 -3.04 5.90
CA ARG A 213 1.97 -3.98 6.50
C ARG A 213 2.60 -3.53 7.82
N PHE A 214 2.70 -2.23 8.07
CA PHE A 214 3.28 -1.68 9.30
C PHE A 214 2.23 -1.16 10.29
N TYR A 215 0.94 -1.18 9.93
CA TYR A 215 -0.11 -0.67 10.77
C TYR A 215 -0.14 -1.37 12.12
N LYS A 216 -0.12 -0.56 13.17
CA LYS A 216 -0.28 -0.99 14.57
C LYS A 216 -1.10 0.08 15.25
N GLU A 217 -2.30 -0.27 15.71
CA GLU A 217 -3.22 0.67 16.34
C GLU A 217 -2.52 1.39 17.51
N GLY A 218 -2.51 2.72 17.48
CA GLY A 218 -1.88 3.56 18.50
C GLY A 218 -0.37 3.76 18.37
N GLU A 219 0.31 3.04 17.47
CA GLU A 219 1.77 3.16 17.26
C GLU A 219 2.11 3.68 15.86
N VAL A 220 1.55 3.04 14.82
CA VAL A 220 1.87 3.32 13.42
C VAL A 220 0.56 3.50 12.67
N PRO A 221 0.34 4.67 12.04
CA PRO A 221 -0.90 4.89 11.30
C PRO A 221 -1.04 3.90 10.13
N ARG A 222 -2.28 3.77 9.64
CA ARG A 222 -2.54 2.95 8.47
C ARG A 222 -1.76 3.44 7.25
N PHE A 223 -1.39 2.47 6.43
CA PHE A 223 -0.76 2.63 5.13
C PHE A 223 0.65 3.20 5.19
N TRP A 224 1.30 3.27 6.34
CA TRP A 224 2.64 3.85 6.43
C TRP A 224 3.68 3.03 5.64
N VAL A 225 4.61 3.70 4.96
CA VAL A 225 5.65 3.04 4.13
C VAL A 225 6.86 2.54 4.94
N LYS A 226 6.98 2.93 6.23
CA LYS A 226 8.03 2.43 7.15
C LYS A 226 7.45 2.00 8.51
N PRO A 227 8.20 1.20 9.31
CA PRO A 227 7.75 0.68 10.59
C PRO A 227 7.40 1.70 11.67
N THR A 228 7.86 2.96 11.56
CA THR A 228 7.54 4.03 12.52
C THR A 228 7.34 5.38 11.83
N VAL A 229 6.61 6.29 12.50
CA VAL A 229 6.42 7.67 12.04
C VAL A 229 7.77 8.39 11.92
N ASP A 230 8.62 8.24 12.94
CA ASP A 230 9.95 8.84 12.99
C ASP A 230 10.84 8.41 11.82
N GLU A 231 10.83 7.13 11.44
CA GLU A 231 11.63 6.64 10.32
C GLU A 231 11.22 7.27 8.98
N VAL A 232 9.93 7.47 8.73
CA VAL A 232 9.47 8.17 7.51
C VAL A 232 9.92 9.61 7.51
N CYS A 233 9.68 10.33 8.61
CA CYS A 233 10.03 11.74 8.71
C CYS A 233 11.54 11.96 8.58
N ARG A 234 12.36 11.08 9.20
CA ARG A 234 13.83 11.16 9.17
C ARG A 234 14.45 10.74 7.85
N THR A 235 13.68 10.23 6.87
CA THR A 235 14.16 10.13 5.50
C THR A 235 14.44 11.52 4.93
N CYS A 236 13.59 12.50 5.24
CA CYS A 236 13.69 13.87 4.72
C CYS A 236 14.22 14.86 5.74
N HIS A 237 13.91 14.70 7.03
CA HIS A 237 14.24 15.66 8.06
C HIS A 237 15.45 15.23 8.89
N VAL A 238 16.26 16.22 9.27
CA VAL A 238 17.32 16.07 10.27
C VAL A 238 16.83 16.72 11.55
N VAL A 239 16.44 15.93 12.53
CA VAL A 239 16.11 16.44 13.87
C VAL A 239 17.43 16.82 14.54
N ARG A 240 17.55 18.06 15.03
CA ARG A 240 18.75 18.58 15.70
C ARG A 240 18.53 18.66 17.20
#